data_AF-A0A535FD36-F1
#
_entry.id   AF-A0A535FD36-F1
#
_cell.length_a   1.000
_cell.length_b   1.000
_cell.length_c   1.000
_cell.angle_alpha   90.00
_cell.angle_beta   90.00
_cell.angle_gamma   90.00
#
_symmetry.space_group_name_H-M   'P 1'
#
loop_
_entity.id
_entity.type
_entity.pdbx_description
1 polymer ?
#
loop_
_entity_poly.entity_id
_entity_poly.type
_entity_poly.pdbx_seq_one_letter_code
_entity_poly.pdbx_strand_id
1 'polypeptide(L)'
;MGGALPEKLIPALAGRNVRCILFDLGDTLWSRKDMAVWERVENAANVRAVAILRKCITSPSLPNVNEVTLGKRLRESVDERLRNFIRQEPGLEPHGGLAIVQVLQQWGIEGVDTGIGGAIFEALRVRIPESRPLFDDVHPTLGALRQRGFQLGVVSNRHWGGKLFQEDLQMLGLLDYFDPRHMAISVDLGVRKPDPAIFLHALNALNVPPEHAVMVGDSLLSDIVGGKMLDIFTVWKPKPSVRTQAQLIASGVASIGHQALTPAESASGNLPDDLPPGMHITDDDYVLAHVQSRAGKWDQHLHDQVKPDMIIENLSDLLDVFIEVGEQ
;
A
#
# COMPACT_ATOMS: atom_id res chain seq x y z
N MET A 1 1.83 42.44 5.55
CA MET A 1 0.46 42.69 5.04
C MET A 1 -0.14 41.32 4.76
N GLY A 2 -1.26 41.02 5.40
CA GLY A 2 -1.70 39.65 5.69
C GLY A 2 -2.26 38.91 4.48
N GLY A 3 -1.86 37.64 4.37
CA GLY A 3 -2.54 36.64 3.55
C GLY A 3 -3.82 36.20 4.28
N ALA A 4 -4.93 36.16 3.56
CA ALA A 4 -6.20 35.68 4.09
C ALA A 4 -6.29 34.15 3.91
N LEU A 5 -6.52 33.44 5.02
CA LEU A 5 -7.01 32.07 5.01
C LEU A 5 -8.41 32.02 4.35
N PRO A 6 -8.78 30.91 3.68
CA PRO A 6 -10.07 30.80 3.01
C PRO A 6 -11.21 30.88 4.03
N GLU A 7 -12.30 31.59 3.67
CA GLU A 7 -13.43 31.97 4.56
C GLU A 7 -14.18 30.80 5.23
N LYS A 8 -13.90 29.55 4.83
CA LYS A 8 -14.38 28.36 5.52
C LYS A 8 -13.19 27.52 5.93
N LEU A 9 -12.71 27.75 7.14
CA LEU A 9 -11.86 26.78 7.81
C LEU A 9 -12.62 25.45 7.85
N ILE A 10 -12.01 24.36 7.39
CA ILE A 10 -12.51 23.02 7.73
C ILE A 10 -12.47 22.95 9.26
N PRO A 11 -13.60 22.72 9.96
CA PRO A 11 -13.63 22.76 11.42
C PRO A 11 -12.57 21.87 12.08
N ALA A 12 -12.17 20.79 11.41
CA ALA A 12 -11.13 19.86 11.84
C ALA A 12 -9.70 20.43 11.82
N LEU A 13 -9.43 21.52 11.08
CA LEU A 13 -8.14 22.23 11.06
C LEU A 13 -8.11 23.45 11.99
N ALA A 14 -9.21 23.77 12.68
CA ALA A 14 -9.29 24.92 13.57
C ALA A 14 -8.28 24.84 14.70
N GLY A 15 -7.34 25.80 14.71
CA GLY A 15 -6.29 25.91 15.72
C GLY A 15 -5.07 25.01 15.50
N ARG A 16 -4.99 24.24 14.41
CA ARG A 16 -3.80 23.45 14.06
C ARG A 16 -2.79 24.28 13.25
N ASN A 17 -1.53 24.22 13.64
CA ASN A 17 -0.41 24.73 12.85
C ASN A 17 0.20 23.57 12.04
N VAL A 18 -0.13 23.45 10.76
CA VAL A 18 0.42 22.39 9.89
C VAL A 18 1.73 22.85 9.26
N ARG A 19 2.78 22.00 9.37
CA ARG A 19 4.12 22.25 8.83
C ARG A 19 4.62 21.19 7.87
N CYS A 20 4.13 19.95 7.98
CA CYS A 20 4.49 18.90 7.04
C CYS A 20 3.31 18.03 6.63
N ILE A 21 3.45 17.43 5.44
CA ILE A 21 2.49 16.48 4.89
C ILE A 21 3.26 15.19 4.55
N LEU A 22 2.86 14.11 5.22
CA LEU A 22 3.33 12.75 4.99
C LEU A 22 2.40 12.07 3.97
N PHE A 23 2.98 11.39 3.00
CA PHE A 23 2.24 10.67 1.97
C PHE A 23 2.51 9.16 2.03
N ASP A 24 1.46 8.36 1.91
CA ASP A 24 1.62 7.03 1.30
C ASP A 24 1.90 7.18 -0.21
N LEU A 25 2.27 6.08 -0.87
CA LEU A 25 2.62 6.04 -2.28
C LEU A 25 1.62 5.25 -3.13
N GLY A 26 1.30 4.01 -2.74
CA GLY A 26 0.50 3.09 -3.56
C GLY A 26 -0.97 3.46 -3.50
N ASP A 27 -1.63 3.58 -4.65
CA ASP A 27 -3.01 4.08 -4.80
C ASP A 27 -3.27 5.52 -4.28
N THR A 28 -2.28 6.10 -3.59
CA THR A 28 -2.20 7.50 -3.18
C THR A 28 -1.57 8.37 -4.27
N LEU A 29 -0.33 8.09 -4.69
CA LEU A 29 0.39 8.85 -5.73
C LEU A 29 0.43 8.16 -7.11
N TRP A 30 0.36 6.83 -7.14
CA TRP A 30 0.26 6.06 -8.39
C TRP A 30 -0.73 4.94 -8.24
N SER A 31 -1.20 4.37 -9.35
CA SER A 31 -1.98 3.13 -9.31
C SER A 31 -1.69 2.26 -10.52
N ARG A 32 -2.13 1.00 -10.46
CA ARG A 32 -2.07 0.09 -11.60
C ARG A 32 -3.17 0.49 -12.58
N LYS A 33 -2.80 0.91 -13.79
CA LYS A 33 -3.76 1.38 -14.81
C LYS A 33 -3.95 0.39 -15.96
N ASP A 34 -2.85 -0.20 -16.43
CA ASP A 34 -2.86 -1.11 -17.57
C ASP A 34 -2.47 -2.53 -17.13
N MET A 35 -3.46 -3.42 -17.11
CA MET A 35 -3.28 -4.81 -16.70
C MET A 35 -2.41 -5.61 -17.67
N ALA A 36 -2.41 -5.27 -18.96
CA ALA A 36 -1.55 -5.94 -19.93
C ALA A 36 -0.08 -5.52 -19.74
N VAL A 37 0.17 -4.24 -19.42
CA VAL A 37 1.51 -3.79 -19.02
C VAL A 37 1.94 -4.51 -17.74
N TRP A 38 1.07 -4.54 -16.73
CA TRP A 38 1.33 -5.22 -15.45
C TRP A 38 1.70 -6.69 -15.64
N GLU A 39 0.89 -7.44 -16.39
CA GLU A 39 1.14 -8.86 -16.64
C GLU A 39 2.50 -9.09 -17.33
N ARG A 40 2.86 -8.26 -18.32
CA ARG A 40 4.15 -8.37 -19.00
C ARG A 40 5.32 -8.16 -18.05
N VAL A 41 5.31 -7.10 -17.25
CA VAL A 41 6.42 -6.78 -16.34
C VAL A 41 6.51 -7.73 -15.16
N GLU A 42 5.38 -8.23 -14.67
CA GLU A 42 5.32 -9.26 -13.64
C GLU A 42 5.90 -10.59 -14.16
N ASN A 43 5.50 -11.02 -15.36
CA ASN A 43 6.05 -12.20 -16.00
C ASN A 43 7.56 -12.08 -16.22
N ALA A 44 8.06 -10.91 -16.62
CA ALA A 44 9.49 -10.67 -16.73
C ALA A 44 10.22 -10.82 -15.38
N ALA A 45 9.63 -10.35 -14.27
CA ALA A 45 10.18 -10.54 -12.92
C ALA A 45 10.15 -12.01 -12.49
N ASN A 46 9.05 -12.70 -12.78
CA ASN A 46 8.88 -14.13 -12.51
C ASN A 46 9.98 -14.96 -13.20
N VAL A 47 10.23 -14.68 -14.49
CA VAL A 47 11.30 -15.35 -15.26
C VAL A 47 12.68 -15.09 -14.67
N ARG A 48 13.00 -13.85 -14.28
CA ARG A 48 14.29 -13.53 -13.61
C ARG A 48 14.48 -14.30 -12.31
N ALA A 49 13.44 -14.37 -11.48
CA ALA A 49 13.49 -15.10 -10.22
C ALA A 49 13.70 -16.61 -10.45
N VAL A 50 13.03 -17.20 -11.44
CA VAL A 50 13.20 -18.61 -11.81
C VAL A 50 14.59 -18.89 -12.37
N ALA A 51 15.17 -17.97 -13.13
CA ALA A 51 16.54 -18.13 -13.62
C ALA A 51 17.55 -18.22 -12.47
N ILE A 52 17.40 -17.39 -11.44
CA ILE A 52 18.22 -17.47 -10.22
C ILE A 52 17.94 -18.76 -9.46
N LEU A 53 16.66 -19.12 -9.27
CA LEU A 53 16.23 -20.35 -8.60
C LEU A 53 16.90 -21.58 -9.22
N ARG A 54 16.83 -21.73 -10.55
CA ARG A 54 17.41 -22.87 -11.29
C ARG A 54 18.94 -22.87 -11.28
N LYS A 55 19.56 -21.69 -11.21
CA LYS A 55 21.02 -21.56 -11.12
C LYS A 55 21.54 -21.99 -9.75
N CYS A 56 20.79 -21.69 -8.69
CA CYS A 56 21.22 -21.89 -7.31
C CYS A 56 20.74 -23.22 -6.71
N ILE A 57 19.70 -23.85 -7.28
CA ILE A 57 19.06 -25.02 -6.70
C ILE A 57 18.99 -26.15 -7.73
N THR A 58 19.53 -27.31 -7.34
CA THR A 58 19.35 -28.57 -8.06
C THR A 58 18.58 -29.53 -7.16
N SER A 59 17.27 -29.67 -7.38
CA SER A 59 16.41 -30.57 -6.60
C SER A 59 15.42 -31.29 -7.51
N PRO A 60 15.21 -32.62 -7.34
CA PRO A 60 14.18 -33.35 -8.07
C PRO A 60 12.76 -32.93 -7.68
N SER A 61 12.59 -32.29 -6.52
CA SER A 61 11.31 -31.76 -6.04
C SER A 61 10.92 -30.45 -6.75
N LEU A 62 11.84 -29.81 -7.47
CA LEU A 62 11.53 -28.57 -8.19
C LEU A 62 10.57 -28.87 -9.36
N PRO A 63 9.40 -28.20 -9.44
CA PRO A 63 8.42 -28.48 -10.49
C PRO A 63 9.01 -28.31 -11.89
N ASN A 64 8.92 -29.36 -12.72
CA ASN A 64 9.37 -29.36 -14.10
C ASN A 64 8.31 -28.74 -15.03
N VAL A 65 8.12 -27.43 -14.91
CA VAL A 65 7.22 -26.62 -15.75
C VAL A 65 7.99 -25.45 -16.37
N ASN A 66 7.37 -24.74 -17.32
CA ASN A 66 7.99 -23.56 -17.93
C ASN A 66 8.21 -22.43 -16.89
N GLU A 67 9.09 -21.48 -17.22
CA GLU A 67 9.55 -20.43 -16.29
C GLU A 67 8.45 -19.47 -15.86
N VAL A 68 7.52 -19.15 -16.77
CA VAL A 68 6.39 -18.26 -16.49
C VAL A 68 5.48 -18.89 -15.45
N THR A 69 5.09 -20.16 -15.66
CA THR A 69 4.23 -20.91 -14.73
C THR A 69 4.91 -21.11 -13.38
N LEU A 70 6.19 -21.51 -13.36
CA LEU A 70 6.92 -21.72 -12.11
C LEU A 70 7.08 -20.41 -11.33
N GLY A 71 7.42 -19.31 -12.01
CA GLY A 71 7.63 -18.02 -11.38
C GLY A 71 6.35 -17.40 -10.84
N LYS A 72 5.23 -17.55 -11.56
CA LYS A 72 3.90 -17.16 -11.05
C LYS A 72 3.54 -17.93 -9.78
N ARG A 73 3.68 -19.26 -9.79
CA ARG A 73 3.42 -20.11 -8.61
C ARG A 73 4.30 -19.73 -7.42
N LEU A 74 5.58 -19.43 -7.68
CA LEU A 74 6.52 -18.96 -6.65
C LEU A 74 6.05 -17.63 -6.05
N ARG A 75 5.74 -16.63 -6.89
CA ARG A 75 5.23 -15.34 -6.45
C ARG A 75 3.98 -15.48 -5.59
N GLU A 76 2.98 -16.22 -6.06
CA GLU A 76 1.72 -16.39 -5.34
C GLU A 76 1.93 -17.02 -3.95
N SER A 77 2.78 -18.05 -3.87
CA SER A 77 3.10 -18.72 -2.61
C SER A 77 3.84 -17.79 -1.63
N VAL A 78 4.73 -16.95 -2.15
CA VAL A 78 5.46 -15.95 -1.36
C VAL A 78 4.53 -14.85 -0.88
N ASP A 79 3.70 -14.30 -1.76
CA ASP A 79 2.74 -13.25 -1.43
C ASP A 79 1.70 -13.74 -0.39
N GLU A 80 1.24 -14.98 -0.50
CA GLU A 80 0.41 -15.62 0.53
C GLU A 80 1.15 -15.71 1.87
N ARG A 81 2.40 -16.17 1.86
CA ARG A 81 3.22 -16.28 3.07
C ARG A 81 3.42 -14.93 3.76
N LEU A 82 3.77 -13.88 3.01
CA LEU A 82 3.96 -12.54 3.54
C LEU A 82 2.66 -11.96 4.11
N ARG A 83 1.54 -12.12 3.40
CA ARG A 83 0.22 -11.68 3.88
C ARG A 83 -0.19 -12.37 5.17
N ASN A 84 0.00 -13.68 5.26
CA ASN A 84 -0.32 -14.43 6.48
C ASN A 84 0.53 -13.98 7.67
N PHE A 85 1.81 -13.65 7.45
CA PHE A 85 2.65 -13.06 8.49
C PHE A 85 2.13 -11.70 8.94
N ILE A 86 1.83 -10.79 8.01
CA ILE A 86 1.34 -9.44 8.33
C ILE A 86 0.00 -9.51 9.09
N ARG A 87 -0.89 -10.45 8.76
CA ARG A 87 -2.13 -10.63 9.51
C ARG A 87 -1.91 -11.05 10.97
N GLN A 88 -0.84 -11.79 11.23
CA GLN A 88 -0.48 -12.23 12.60
C GLN A 88 0.28 -11.14 13.35
N GLU A 89 1.16 -10.42 12.66
CA GLU A 89 2.07 -9.41 13.23
C GLU A 89 2.02 -8.11 12.40
N PRO A 90 0.92 -7.32 12.47
CA PRO A 90 0.63 -6.23 11.53
C PRO A 90 1.61 -5.03 11.60
N GLY A 91 2.29 -4.85 12.73
CA GLY A 91 3.29 -3.80 12.92
C GLY A 91 4.69 -4.15 12.43
N LEU A 92 4.95 -5.39 12.01
CA LEU A 92 6.29 -5.89 11.70
C LEU A 92 6.47 -6.17 10.20
N GLU A 93 7.62 -5.78 9.63
CA GLU A 93 7.93 -6.15 8.25
C GLU A 93 8.36 -7.62 8.15
N PRO A 94 7.72 -8.43 7.30
CA PRO A 94 8.20 -9.78 7.02
C PRO A 94 9.52 -9.80 6.26
N HIS A 95 10.39 -10.75 6.58
CA HIS A 95 11.66 -10.93 5.87
C HIS A 95 11.44 -11.69 4.55
N GLY A 96 11.45 -10.98 3.41
CA GLY A 96 11.19 -11.56 2.08
C GLY A 96 12.08 -12.76 1.71
N GLY A 97 13.38 -12.69 1.97
CA GLY A 97 14.29 -13.81 1.71
C GLY A 97 13.97 -15.08 2.54
N LEU A 98 13.49 -14.92 3.77
CA LEU A 98 13.06 -16.03 4.62
C LEU A 98 11.74 -16.61 4.11
N ALA A 99 10.83 -15.78 3.60
CA ALA A 99 9.60 -16.24 2.98
C ALA A 99 9.89 -17.15 1.78
N ILE A 100 10.89 -16.82 0.94
CA ILE A 100 11.35 -17.71 -0.15
C ILE A 100 11.84 -19.05 0.40
N VAL A 101 12.74 -19.04 1.39
CA VAL A 101 13.27 -20.27 1.99
C VAL A 101 12.13 -21.15 2.50
N GLN A 102 11.16 -20.56 3.20
CA GLN A 102 10.05 -21.30 3.77
C GLN A 102 9.08 -21.85 2.72
N VAL A 103 8.82 -21.12 1.63
CA VAL A 103 8.03 -21.62 0.50
C VAL A 103 8.73 -22.79 -0.19
N LEU A 104 10.04 -22.70 -0.39
CA LEU A 104 10.82 -23.77 -1.00
C LEU A 104 10.87 -25.02 -0.11
N GLN A 105 11.01 -24.85 1.21
CA GLN A 105 10.88 -25.96 2.17
C GLN A 105 9.51 -26.64 2.10
N GLN A 106 8.42 -25.87 1.97
CA GLN A 106 7.07 -26.43 1.77
C GLN A 106 6.93 -27.21 0.46
N TRP A 107 7.76 -26.91 -0.54
CA TRP A 107 7.83 -27.67 -1.80
C TRP A 107 8.81 -28.86 -1.73
N GLY A 108 9.35 -29.18 -0.56
CA GLY A 108 10.32 -30.27 -0.38
C GLY A 108 11.71 -29.94 -0.95
N ILE A 109 12.06 -28.66 -1.02
CA ILE A 109 13.37 -28.17 -1.44
C ILE A 109 14.10 -27.64 -0.20
N GLU A 110 15.11 -28.40 0.24
CA GLU A 110 15.90 -28.10 1.44
C GLU A 110 17.27 -27.48 1.07
N GLY A 111 17.99 -26.97 2.08
CA GLY A 111 19.36 -26.47 1.91
C GLY A 111 19.48 -25.07 1.29
N VAL A 112 18.37 -24.34 1.16
CA VAL A 112 18.38 -22.95 0.67
C VAL A 112 18.60 -22.00 1.84
N ASP A 113 19.67 -21.22 1.79
CA ASP A 113 19.92 -20.16 2.78
C ASP A 113 19.17 -18.85 2.46
N THR A 114 19.15 -17.93 3.42
CA THR A 114 18.48 -16.63 3.28
C THR A 114 19.16 -15.69 2.30
N GLY A 115 20.43 -15.91 1.95
CA GLY A 115 21.13 -15.15 0.91
C GLY A 115 20.61 -15.48 -0.48
N ILE A 116 20.47 -16.77 -0.79
CA ILE A 116 19.83 -17.23 -2.03
C ILE A 116 18.36 -16.81 -2.03
N GLY A 117 17.65 -17.00 -0.91
CA GLY A 117 16.27 -16.56 -0.76
C GLY A 117 16.09 -15.07 -1.02
N GLY A 118 16.98 -14.23 -0.49
CA GLY A 118 16.98 -12.79 -0.73
C GLY A 118 17.21 -12.43 -2.20
N ALA A 119 18.14 -13.09 -2.88
CA ALA A 119 18.39 -12.86 -4.31
C ALA A 119 17.18 -13.20 -5.18
N ILE A 120 16.49 -14.31 -4.88
CA ILE A 120 15.26 -14.69 -5.59
C ILE A 120 14.13 -13.70 -5.29
N PHE A 121 13.99 -13.28 -4.02
CA PHE A 121 12.96 -12.32 -3.61
C PHE A 121 13.15 -10.96 -4.28
N GLU A 122 14.37 -10.45 -4.34
CA GLU A 122 14.69 -9.21 -5.05
C GLU A 122 14.39 -9.34 -6.55
N ALA A 123 14.64 -10.50 -7.15
CA ALA A 123 14.35 -10.73 -8.57
C ALA A 123 12.84 -10.75 -8.89
N LEU A 124 11.99 -11.11 -7.92
CA LEU A 124 10.53 -10.99 -8.03
C LEU A 124 10.04 -9.54 -7.99
N ARG A 125 10.90 -8.55 -7.72
CA ARG A 125 10.51 -7.15 -7.73
C ARG A 125 10.04 -6.70 -9.13
N VAL A 126 8.90 -6.03 -9.16
CA VAL A 126 8.39 -5.30 -10.33
C VAL A 126 8.70 -3.81 -10.17
N ARG A 127 9.42 -3.24 -11.14
CA ARG A 127 9.79 -1.82 -11.18
C ARG A 127 8.56 -0.92 -11.30
N ILE A 128 8.57 0.21 -10.61
CA ILE A 128 7.41 1.11 -10.54
C ILE A 128 7.21 1.93 -11.82
N PRO A 129 8.22 2.61 -12.40
CA PRO A 129 8.00 3.58 -13.49
C PRO A 129 7.24 3.03 -14.70
N GLU A 130 7.44 1.74 -15.02
CA GLU A 130 6.79 1.08 -16.15
C GLU A 130 5.43 0.46 -15.78
N SER A 131 5.18 0.17 -14.49
CA SER A 131 4.04 -0.66 -14.05
C SER A 131 2.93 0.12 -13.35
N ARG A 132 3.27 1.28 -12.79
CA ARG A 132 2.40 2.09 -11.92
C ARG A 132 2.60 3.56 -12.27
N PRO A 133 1.90 4.08 -13.29
CA PRO A 133 1.97 5.50 -13.62
C PRO A 133 1.44 6.35 -12.44
N LEU A 134 2.05 7.52 -12.26
CA LEU A 134 1.55 8.54 -11.34
C LEU A 134 0.16 9.03 -11.77
N PHE A 135 -0.63 9.51 -10.81
CA PHE A 135 -1.80 10.31 -11.14
C PHE A 135 -1.37 11.65 -11.74
N ASP A 136 -2.17 12.17 -12.68
CA ASP A 136 -1.82 13.35 -13.48
C ASP A 136 -1.60 14.61 -12.62
N ASP A 137 -2.24 14.68 -11.45
CA ASP A 137 -2.21 15.80 -10.52
C ASP A 137 -1.07 15.74 -9.48
N VAL A 138 -0.24 14.69 -9.46
CA VAL A 138 0.81 14.49 -8.44
C VAL A 138 1.88 15.57 -8.49
N HIS A 139 2.55 15.73 -9.64
CA HIS A 139 3.64 16.70 -9.77
C HIS A 139 3.20 18.14 -9.53
N PRO A 140 2.09 18.62 -10.15
CA PRO A 140 1.58 19.97 -9.88
C PRO A 140 1.27 20.19 -8.39
N THR A 141 0.65 19.20 -7.73
CA THR A 141 0.25 19.32 -6.33
C THR A 141 1.46 19.35 -5.39
N LEU A 142 2.39 18.39 -5.52
CA LEU A 142 3.59 18.35 -4.68
C LEU A 142 4.46 19.61 -4.87
N GLY A 143 4.55 20.11 -6.11
CA GLY A 143 5.24 21.37 -6.41
C GLY A 143 4.60 22.57 -5.72
N ALA A 144 3.27 22.71 -5.82
CA ALA A 144 2.54 23.80 -5.18
C ALA A 144 2.62 23.73 -3.64
N LEU A 145 2.46 22.55 -3.03
CA LEU A 145 2.59 22.38 -1.57
C LEU A 145 3.98 22.77 -1.09
N ARG A 146 5.04 22.37 -1.80
CA ARG A 146 6.41 22.77 -1.48
C ARG A 146 6.62 24.28 -1.61
N GLN A 147 6.08 24.90 -2.67
CA GLN A 147 6.17 26.35 -2.88
C GLN A 147 5.44 27.15 -1.78
N ARG A 148 4.38 26.59 -1.20
CA ARG A 148 3.66 27.14 -0.04
C ARG A 148 4.40 26.93 1.29
N GLY A 149 5.56 26.28 1.27
CA GLY A 149 6.46 26.12 2.41
C GLY A 149 6.30 24.81 3.16
N PHE A 150 5.36 23.92 2.79
CA PHE A 150 5.19 22.65 3.48
C PHE A 150 6.38 21.73 3.27
N GLN A 151 6.83 21.10 4.35
CA GLN A 151 7.77 19.99 4.23
C GLN A 151 7.02 18.72 3.81
N LEU A 152 7.61 17.93 2.91
CA LEU A 152 6.97 16.73 2.38
C LEU A 152 7.79 15.50 2.81
N GLY A 153 7.09 14.46 3.27
CA GLY A 153 7.67 13.19 3.66
C GLY A 153 6.87 12.01 3.14
N VAL A 154 7.45 10.81 3.27
CA VAL A 154 6.81 9.56 2.84
C VAL A 154 6.73 8.62 4.03
N VAL A 155 5.60 7.93 4.17
CA VAL A 155 5.46 6.79 5.07
C VAL A 155 4.77 5.68 4.29
N SER A 156 5.48 4.60 3.96
CA SER A 156 4.96 3.59 3.03
C SER A 156 5.31 2.16 3.44
N ASN A 157 4.30 1.31 3.45
CA ASN A 157 4.45 -0.14 3.62
C ASN A 157 4.85 -0.77 2.28
N ARG A 158 6.08 -1.27 2.16
CA ARG A 158 6.55 -1.96 0.96
C ARG A 158 7.56 -3.04 1.28
N HIS A 159 7.50 -4.13 0.52
CA HIS A 159 8.44 -5.25 0.66
C HIS A 159 9.80 -5.07 -0.01
N TRP A 160 9.94 -4.08 -0.92
CA TRP A 160 11.20 -3.78 -1.60
C TRP A 160 11.59 -2.32 -1.39
N GLY A 161 12.81 -2.10 -0.91
CA GLY A 161 13.33 -0.81 -0.44
C GLY A 161 14.71 -0.46 -1.01
N GLY A 162 15.46 0.31 -0.23
CA GLY A 162 16.85 0.68 -0.51
C GLY A 162 17.08 1.40 -1.84
N LYS A 163 18.30 1.27 -2.36
CA LYS A 163 18.79 2.00 -3.54
C LYS A 163 17.93 1.79 -4.79
N LEU A 164 17.53 0.54 -5.06
CA LEU A 164 16.72 0.23 -6.25
C LEU A 164 15.36 0.92 -6.19
N PHE A 165 14.77 1.06 -5.00
CA PHE A 165 13.52 1.81 -4.86
C PHE A 165 13.73 3.32 -5.04
N GLN A 166 14.83 3.88 -4.51
CA GLN A 166 15.18 5.28 -4.75
C GLN A 166 15.39 5.57 -6.24
N GLU A 167 16.01 4.65 -6.99
CA GLU A 167 16.14 4.76 -8.45
C GLU A 167 14.78 4.82 -9.15
N ASP A 168 13.82 3.98 -8.74
CA ASP A 168 12.43 4.03 -9.23
C ASP A 168 11.78 5.40 -8.97
N LEU A 169 11.93 5.96 -7.77
CA LEU A 169 11.42 7.29 -7.45
C LEU A 169 12.13 8.41 -8.22
N GLN A 170 13.43 8.28 -8.46
CA GLN A 170 14.20 9.25 -9.23
C GLN A 170 13.71 9.33 -10.68
N MET A 171 13.43 8.18 -11.31
CA MET A 171 12.88 8.17 -12.68
C MET A 171 11.46 8.71 -12.74
N LEU A 172 10.69 8.58 -11.65
CA LEU A 172 9.39 9.21 -11.50
C LEU A 172 9.47 10.70 -11.14
N GLY A 173 10.67 11.28 -10.98
CA GLY A 173 10.84 12.67 -10.56
C GLY A 173 10.35 12.96 -9.13
N LEU A 174 10.11 11.94 -8.32
CA LEU A 174 9.57 12.11 -6.96
C LEU A 174 10.63 12.56 -5.95
N LEU A 175 11.91 12.27 -6.23
CA LEU A 175 13.02 12.75 -5.39
C LEU A 175 13.25 14.27 -5.50
N ASP A 176 12.60 14.95 -6.46
CA ASP A 176 12.57 16.41 -6.51
C ASP A 176 11.71 17.02 -5.38
N TYR A 177 10.85 16.21 -4.74
CA TYR A 177 9.96 16.65 -3.65
C TYR A 177 10.27 15.95 -2.33
N PHE A 178 10.64 14.67 -2.38
CA PHE A 178 10.90 13.86 -1.19
C PHE A 178 12.40 13.64 -1.01
N ASP A 179 12.97 14.29 0.01
CA ASP A 179 14.32 13.97 0.46
C ASP A 179 14.33 12.53 1.01
N PRO A 180 15.24 11.64 0.56
CA PRO A 180 15.33 10.26 1.07
C PRO A 180 15.41 10.14 2.59
N ARG A 181 15.91 11.16 3.29
CA ARG A 181 15.98 11.19 4.76
C ARG A 181 14.60 11.37 5.42
N HIS A 182 13.62 11.92 4.70
CA HIS A 182 12.25 12.13 5.20
C HIS A 182 11.29 11.02 4.76
N MET A 183 11.84 9.90 4.27
CA MET A 183 11.06 8.77 3.80
C MET A 183 11.20 7.58 4.75
N ALA A 184 10.09 7.21 5.40
CA ALA A 184 9.99 6.00 6.20
C ALA A 184 9.40 4.86 5.36
N ILE A 185 10.25 3.92 4.98
CA ILE A 185 9.88 2.74 4.19
C ILE A 185 9.93 1.51 5.09
N SER A 186 8.84 0.74 5.15
CA SER A 186 8.72 -0.33 6.14
C SER A 186 9.81 -1.40 6.06
N VAL A 187 10.20 -1.85 4.86
CA VAL A 187 11.30 -2.83 4.72
C VAL A 187 12.67 -2.29 5.09
N ASP A 188 12.89 -0.99 4.97
CA ASP A 188 14.17 -0.38 5.37
C ASP A 188 14.23 -0.20 6.90
N LEU A 189 13.08 -0.15 7.58
CA LEU A 189 12.96 0.09 9.03
C LEU A 189 12.59 -1.15 9.85
N GLY A 190 12.09 -2.21 9.21
CA GLY A 190 11.59 -3.41 9.87
C GLY A 190 10.21 -3.25 10.52
N VAL A 191 9.61 -2.07 10.48
CA VAL A 191 8.33 -1.74 11.13
C VAL A 191 7.33 -1.23 10.08
N ARG A 192 6.06 -1.61 10.20
CA ARG A 192 4.98 -1.28 9.26
C ARG A 192 3.93 -0.37 9.90
N LYS A 193 3.31 0.49 9.08
CA LYS A 193 2.03 1.09 9.43
C LYS A 193 1.02 -0.03 9.73
N PRO A 194 0.15 0.11 10.75
CA PRO A 194 -0.14 1.33 11.52
C PRO A 194 0.74 1.59 12.75
N ASP A 195 1.86 0.87 12.93
CA ASP A 195 2.73 1.10 14.09
C ASP A 195 3.22 2.56 14.16
N PRO A 196 3.03 3.28 15.28
CA PRO A 196 3.42 4.68 15.41
C PRO A 196 4.90 4.97 15.11
N ALA A 197 5.80 4.01 15.33
CA ALA A 197 7.24 4.21 15.19
C ALA A 197 7.65 4.58 13.76
N ILE A 198 6.95 4.08 12.74
CA ILE A 198 7.26 4.41 11.33
C ILE A 198 6.91 5.86 11.00
N PHE A 199 5.81 6.40 11.54
CA PHE A 199 5.43 7.80 11.38
C PHE A 199 6.40 8.72 12.12
N LEU A 200 6.73 8.37 13.37
CA LEU A 200 7.69 9.11 14.19
C LEU A 200 9.07 9.16 13.54
N HIS A 201 9.49 8.12 12.82
CA HIS A 201 10.75 8.14 12.07
C HIS A 201 10.78 9.28 11.05
N ALA A 202 9.75 9.40 10.20
CA ALA A 202 9.68 10.46 9.20
C ALA A 202 9.55 11.85 9.85
N LEU A 203 8.72 11.98 10.89
CA LEU A 203 8.50 13.22 11.62
C LEU A 203 9.75 13.74 12.33
N ASN A 204 10.52 12.84 12.95
CA ASN A 204 11.78 13.18 13.60
C ASN A 204 12.80 13.68 12.57
N ALA A 205 12.88 13.06 11.40
CA ALA A 205 13.77 13.51 10.33
C ALA A 205 13.38 14.90 9.80
N LEU A 206 12.08 15.20 9.76
CA LEU A 206 11.52 16.51 9.38
C LEU A 206 11.58 17.55 10.51
N ASN A 207 11.92 17.14 11.74
CA ASN A 207 11.84 17.96 12.95
C ASN A 207 10.45 18.60 13.15
N VAL A 208 9.39 17.82 12.91
CA VAL A 208 7.99 18.24 13.08
C VAL A 208 7.30 17.31 14.08
N PRO A 209 6.65 17.83 15.13
CA PRO A 209 5.89 17.02 16.05
C PRO A 209 4.55 16.60 15.41
N PRO A 210 3.96 15.47 15.83
CA PRO A 210 2.77 14.89 15.20
C PRO A 210 1.58 15.84 15.04
N GLU A 211 1.34 16.71 16.01
CA GLU A 211 0.24 17.68 15.99
C GLU A 211 0.33 18.69 14.82
N HIS A 212 1.53 18.89 14.27
CA HIS A 212 1.82 19.80 13.14
C HIS A 212 1.93 19.04 11.81
N ALA A 213 1.54 17.78 11.79
CA ALA A 213 1.63 16.92 10.61
C ALA A 213 0.26 16.53 10.07
N VAL A 214 0.26 16.22 8.77
CA VAL A 214 -0.85 15.60 8.06
C VAL A 214 -0.39 14.26 7.49
N MET A 215 -1.20 13.21 7.57
CA MET A 215 -1.00 11.94 6.88
C MET A 215 -2.03 11.81 5.75
N VAL A 216 -1.57 11.65 4.51
CA VAL A 216 -2.39 11.43 3.33
C VAL A 216 -2.16 10.01 2.82
N GLY A 217 -3.22 9.21 2.75
CA GLY A 217 -3.12 7.82 2.31
C GLY A 217 -4.45 7.20 1.90
N ASP A 218 -4.39 6.02 1.32
CA ASP A 218 -5.53 5.28 0.76
C ASP A 218 -6.06 4.19 1.70
N SER A 219 -5.26 3.73 2.68
CA SER A 219 -5.65 2.68 3.61
C SER A 219 -6.20 3.26 4.91
N LEU A 220 -7.46 2.95 5.21
CA LEU A 220 -8.06 3.32 6.50
C LEU A 220 -7.31 2.70 7.67
N LEU A 221 -6.90 1.43 7.55
CA LEU A 221 -6.19 0.74 8.63
C LEU A 221 -4.73 1.17 8.76
N SER A 222 -3.99 1.31 7.67
CA SER A 222 -2.56 1.61 7.77
C SER A 222 -2.34 3.10 8.00
N ASP A 223 -2.99 3.96 7.23
CA ASP A 223 -2.68 5.39 7.19
C ASP A 223 -3.49 6.18 8.20
N ILE A 224 -4.80 5.93 8.24
CA ILE A 224 -5.73 6.74 9.05
C ILE A 224 -5.69 6.31 10.51
N VAL A 225 -5.80 5.01 10.81
CA VAL A 225 -5.64 4.53 12.20
C VAL A 225 -4.25 4.83 12.72
N GLY A 226 -3.20 4.56 11.94
CA GLY A 226 -1.81 4.84 12.35
C GLY A 226 -1.54 6.31 12.62
N GLY A 227 -2.01 7.22 11.76
CA GLY A 227 -1.90 8.66 11.98
C GLY A 227 -2.65 9.13 13.25
N LYS A 228 -3.87 8.61 13.46
CA LYS A 228 -4.69 8.98 14.62
C LYS A 228 -4.10 8.53 15.96
N MET A 229 -3.34 7.43 16.00
CA MET A 229 -2.64 7.01 17.22
C MET A 229 -1.62 8.06 17.73
N LEU A 230 -1.26 9.02 16.87
CA LEU A 230 -0.32 10.10 17.15
C LEU A 230 -0.96 11.50 17.07
N ASP A 231 -2.29 11.60 17.01
CA ASP A 231 -3.01 12.86 16.78
C ASP A 231 -2.59 13.62 15.50
N ILE A 232 -2.01 12.91 14.52
CA ILE A 232 -1.72 13.45 13.18
C ILE A 232 -3.06 13.72 12.48
N PHE A 233 -3.17 14.84 11.76
CA PHE A 233 -4.37 15.11 10.96
C PHE A 233 -4.43 14.13 9.78
N THR A 234 -5.54 13.42 9.61
CA THR A 234 -5.62 12.32 8.63
C THR A 234 -6.49 12.68 7.43
N VAL A 235 -5.94 12.48 6.23
CA VAL A 235 -6.62 12.69 4.95
C VAL A 235 -6.69 11.36 4.23
N TRP A 236 -7.92 10.88 4.03
CA TRP A 236 -8.15 9.66 3.28
C TRP A 236 -8.40 9.97 1.81
N LYS A 237 -7.59 9.36 0.93
CA LYS A 237 -7.78 9.35 -0.53
C LYS A 237 -8.18 7.94 -0.95
N PRO A 238 -9.48 7.61 -1.06
CA PRO A 238 -9.90 6.25 -1.36
C PRO A 238 -9.28 5.71 -2.65
N LYS A 239 -9.01 4.41 -2.70
CA LYS A 239 -8.55 3.73 -3.92
C LYS A 239 -9.52 3.96 -5.09
N PRO A 240 -9.03 4.01 -6.35
CA PRO A 240 -9.90 4.15 -7.51
C PRO A 240 -11.03 3.10 -7.55
N SER A 241 -10.75 1.85 -7.22
CA SER A 241 -11.72 0.75 -7.18
C SER A 241 -12.87 1.00 -6.21
N VAL A 242 -12.55 1.45 -4.99
CA VAL A 242 -13.54 1.77 -3.94
C VAL A 242 -14.47 2.90 -4.40
N ARG A 243 -13.92 3.92 -5.06
CA ARG A 243 -14.73 5.03 -5.60
C ARG A 243 -15.69 4.56 -6.68
N THR A 244 -15.20 3.76 -7.63
CA THR A 244 -16.05 3.20 -8.70
C THR A 244 -17.19 2.39 -8.12
N GLN A 245 -16.92 1.55 -7.10
CA GLN A 245 -17.95 0.77 -6.43
C GLN A 245 -18.98 1.65 -5.72
N ALA A 246 -18.54 2.68 -4.98
CA ALA A 246 -19.44 3.63 -4.32
C ALA A 246 -20.34 4.39 -5.32
N GLN A 247 -19.78 4.79 -6.47
CA GLN A 247 -20.53 5.46 -7.54
C GLN A 247 -21.55 4.54 -8.21
N LEU A 248 -21.23 3.26 -8.43
CA LEU A 248 -22.16 2.27 -8.96
C LEU A 248 -23.34 2.02 -8.02
N ILE A 249 -23.08 1.96 -6.71
CA ILE A 249 -24.12 1.83 -5.68
C ILE A 249 -25.01 3.09 -5.67
N ALA A 250 -24.40 4.28 -5.66
CA ALA A 250 -25.12 5.55 -5.62
C ALA A 250 -25.98 5.81 -6.87
N SER A 251 -25.57 5.30 -8.03
CA SER A 251 -26.29 5.44 -9.30
C SER A 251 -27.39 4.39 -9.52
N GLY A 252 -27.60 3.47 -8.59
CA GLY A 252 -28.69 2.49 -8.64
C GLY A 252 -28.55 1.44 -9.74
N VAL A 253 -27.38 1.32 -10.37
CA VAL A 253 -27.09 0.32 -11.43
C VAL A 253 -26.74 -1.02 -10.78
N ALA A 254 -27.65 -1.55 -9.97
CA ALA A 254 -27.56 -2.91 -9.42
C ALA A 254 -28.22 -3.89 -10.39
N SER A 255 -27.53 -4.20 -11.50
CA SER A 255 -27.85 -5.36 -12.34
C SER A 255 -26.57 -6.07 -12.78
N ILE A 256 -25.77 -6.50 -11.80
CA ILE A 256 -24.89 -7.65 -11.98
C ILE A 256 -25.51 -8.79 -11.18
N GLY A 257 -25.97 -9.81 -11.89
CA GLY A 257 -26.82 -10.88 -11.38
C GLY A 257 -26.27 -11.53 -10.13
N HIS A 258 -26.95 -11.31 -9.00
CA HIS A 258 -26.95 -12.26 -7.90
C HIS A 258 -27.60 -13.56 -8.40
N GLN A 259 -26.79 -14.54 -8.82
CA GLN A 259 -27.15 -15.90 -8.45
C GLN A 259 -26.95 -15.99 -6.94
N ALA A 260 -28.07 -15.86 -6.23
CA ALA A 260 -28.15 -16.16 -4.82
C ALA A 260 -27.60 -17.57 -4.58
N LEU A 261 -26.45 -17.66 -3.92
CA LEU A 261 -26.01 -18.90 -3.28
C LEU A 261 -27.02 -19.19 -2.16
N THR A 262 -27.98 -20.05 -2.48
CA THR A 262 -28.79 -20.74 -1.49
C THR A 262 -27.85 -21.47 -0.53
N PRO A 263 -28.12 -21.48 0.80
CA PRO A 263 -27.31 -22.24 1.73
C PRO A 263 -27.53 -23.72 1.47
N ALA A 264 -26.58 -24.38 0.82
CA ALA A 264 -26.39 -25.81 0.98
C ALA A 264 -25.72 -26.04 2.33
N GLU A 265 -26.29 -26.97 3.08
CA GLU A 265 -25.91 -27.36 4.44
C GLU A 265 -24.46 -27.86 4.51
N SER A 266 -23.78 -27.51 5.61
CA SER A 266 -22.58 -28.15 6.15
C SER A 266 -21.53 -28.66 5.15
N ALA A 267 -20.52 -27.83 4.84
CA ALA A 267 -19.20 -28.31 4.45
C ALA A 267 -18.14 -27.27 4.80
N SER A 268 -17.13 -27.69 5.57
CA SER A 268 -15.81 -27.06 5.62
C SER A 268 -15.30 -26.81 4.20
N GLY A 269 -15.00 -25.56 3.81
CA GLY A 269 -14.55 -25.28 2.44
C GLY A 269 -14.03 -23.86 2.22
N ASN A 270 -12.91 -23.78 1.50
CA ASN A 270 -12.19 -22.59 1.06
C ASN A 270 -13.07 -21.54 0.36
N LEU A 271 -12.62 -20.28 0.37
CA LEU A 271 -13.14 -19.20 -0.49
C LEU A 271 -12.78 -19.44 -1.97
N PRO A 272 -13.52 -18.87 -2.94
CA PRO A 272 -13.28 -19.09 -4.36
C PRO A 272 -11.97 -18.41 -4.81
N ASP A 273 -11.11 -19.18 -5.45
CA ASP A 273 -9.79 -18.79 -5.97
C ASP A 273 -9.82 -17.83 -7.17
N ASP A 274 -11.00 -17.51 -7.71
CA ASP A 274 -11.12 -16.82 -9.01
C ASP A 274 -11.35 -15.31 -8.87
N LEU A 275 -10.28 -14.57 -8.57
CA LEU A 275 -10.11 -13.20 -9.06
C LEU A 275 -9.24 -13.21 -10.32
N PRO A 276 -9.43 -12.27 -11.27
CA PRO A 276 -8.60 -12.20 -12.46
C PRO A 276 -7.10 -12.14 -12.07
N PRO A 277 -6.22 -12.86 -12.78
CA PRO A 277 -4.78 -12.83 -12.52
C PRO A 277 -4.25 -11.38 -12.45
N GLY A 278 -3.58 -11.02 -11.35
CA GLY A 278 -3.00 -9.69 -11.14
C GLY A 278 -3.81 -8.74 -10.24
N MET A 279 -5.03 -9.11 -9.85
CA MET A 279 -5.83 -8.36 -8.88
C MET A 279 -5.64 -8.97 -7.47
N HIS A 280 -4.60 -8.53 -6.77
CA HIS A 280 -4.39 -8.95 -5.39
C HIS A 280 -5.27 -8.10 -4.46
N ILE A 281 -6.20 -8.75 -3.76
CA ILE A 281 -6.93 -8.24 -2.60
C ILE A 281 -5.93 -7.50 -1.69
N THR A 282 -6.09 -6.20 -1.58
CA THR A 282 -5.34 -5.37 -0.63
C THR A 282 -5.84 -5.65 0.79
N ASP A 283 -5.08 -5.31 1.83
CA ASP A 283 -5.55 -5.51 3.22
C ASP A 283 -6.89 -4.78 3.48
N ASP A 284 -7.19 -3.71 2.73
CA ASP A 284 -8.50 -3.05 2.76
C ASP A 284 -9.61 -3.92 2.14
N ASP A 285 -9.32 -4.72 1.11
CA ASP A 285 -10.25 -5.71 0.56
C ASP A 285 -10.45 -6.90 1.53
N TYR A 286 -9.44 -7.23 2.36
CA TYR A 286 -9.59 -8.22 3.44
C TYR A 286 -10.55 -7.72 4.54
N VAL A 287 -10.46 -6.43 4.91
CA VAL A 287 -11.40 -5.75 5.82
C VAL A 287 -12.81 -5.69 5.24
N LEU A 288 -12.93 -5.44 3.93
CA LEU A 288 -14.23 -5.40 3.23
C LEU A 288 -14.84 -6.80 2.99
N ALA A 289 -14.02 -7.85 2.80
CA ALA A 289 -14.48 -9.21 2.48
C ALA A 289 -14.85 -10.07 3.70
N HIS A 290 -14.45 -9.71 4.92
CA HIS A 290 -14.75 -10.48 6.14
C HIS A 290 -16.01 -9.98 6.90
N VAL A 291 -16.92 -9.29 6.21
CA VAL A 291 -18.21 -8.86 6.74
C VAL A 291 -19.35 -9.66 6.09
N GLN A 292 -19.62 -10.84 6.65
CA GLN A 292 -20.97 -11.43 6.83
C GLN A 292 -20.88 -12.82 7.48
N SER A 293 -21.58 -13.03 8.60
CA SER A 293 -21.92 -14.37 9.12
C SER A 293 -23.44 -14.57 9.06
N ARG A 294 -23.89 -15.73 8.53
CA ARG A 294 -25.27 -16.22 8.66
C ARG A 294 -25.44 -16.90 10.03
N ALA A 295 -25.48 -16.12 11.10
CA ALA A 295 -26.12 -16.47 12.37
C ALA A 295 -26.03 -15.29 13.35
N GLY A 296 -26.82 -14.25 13.07
CA GLY A 296 -27.45 -13.41 14.09
C GLY A 296 -26.63 -13.06 15.33
N LYS A 297 -25.68 -12.14 15.18
CA LYS A 297 -25.58 -10.87 15.94
C LYS A 297 -24.48 -10.03 15.31
N TRP A 298 -24.85 -8.79 14.99
CA TRP A 298 -23.99 -7.76 14.44
C TRP A 298 -22.84 -7.45 15.40
N ASP A 299 -21.66 -7.17 14.86
CA ASP A 299 -20.77 -6.23 15.52
C ASP A 299 -20.51 -5.03 14.60
N GLN A 300 -20.99 -3.86 15.03
CA GLN A 300 -21.04 -2.60 14.28
C GLN A 300 -19.71 -1.83 14.29
N HIS A 301 -18.56 -2.50 14.45
CA HIS A 301 -17.36 -1.86 15.01
C HIS A 301 -16.23 -1.43 14.05
N LEU A 302 -16.41 -1.38 12.72
CA LEU A 302 -15.31 -0.88 11.85
C LEU A 302 -15.70 0.19 10.83
N HIS A 303 -16.96 0.22 10.35
CA HIS A 303 -17.40 1.29 9.46
C HIS A 303 -17.73 2.61 10.20
N ASP A 304 -18.11 2.52 11.49
CA ASP A 304 -18.53 3.69 12.29
C ASP A 304 -17.43 4.27 13.20
N GLN A 305 -16.26 3.62 13.30
CA GLN A 305 -15.23 3.97 14.31
C GLN A 305 -13.98 4.67 13.77
N VAL A 306 -13.54 4.37 12.55
CA VAL A 306 -12.37 5.04 11.95
C VAL A 306 -12.85 6.14 11.02
N LYS A 307 -12.87 7.38 11.52
CA LYS A 307 -13.31 8.56 10.75
C LYS A 307 -12.12 9.41 10.37
N PRO A 308 -11.65 9.41 9.11
CA PRO A 308 -10.60 10.33 8.70
C PRO A 308 -11.06 11.77 8.95
N ASP A 309 -10.11 12.66 9.22
CA ASP A 309 -10.42 14.07 9.51
C ASP A 309 -10.85 14.80 8.23
N MET A 310 -10.37 14.33 7.08
CA MET A 310 -10.76 14.78 5.76
C MET A 310 -10.76 13.63 4.75
N ILE A 311 -11.64 13.72 3.75
CA ILE A 311 -11.66 12.81 2.60
C ILE A 311 -11.43 13.66 1.35
N ILE A 312 -10.55 13.19 0.47
CA ILE A 312 -10.27 13.84 -0.82
C ILE A 312 -10.48 12.84 -1.95
N GLU A 313 -10.79 13.35 -3.13
CA GLU A 313 -10.83 12.54 -4.35
C GLU A 313 -9.48 12.64 -5.05
N ASN A 314 -9.03 13.85 -5.31
CA ASN A 314 -7.79 14.11 -6.04
C ASN A 314 -6.73 14.65 -5.09
N LEU A 315 -5.46 14.43 -5.42
CA LEU A 315 -4.38 15.02 -4.64
C LEU A 315 -4.47 16.54 -4.67
N SER A 316 -4.92 17.10 -5.80
CA SER A 316 -5.12 18.55 -5.98
C SER A 316 -6.08 19.18 -4.97
N ASP A 317 -7.01 18.41 -4.37
CA ASP A 317 -7.96 18.91 -3.37
C ASP A 317 -7.22 19.41 -2.12
N LEU A 318 -6.00 18.91 -1.86
CA LEU A 318 -5.11 19.43 -0.82
C LEU A 318 -4.78 20.91 -1.02
N LEU A 319 -4.80 21.41 -2.27
CA LEU A 319 -4.44 22.80 -2.58
C LEU A 319 -5.52 23.81 -2.18
N ASP A 320 -6.76 23.38 -1.98
CA ASP A 320 -7.83 24.24 -1.47
C ASP A 320 -7.75 24.39 0.05
N VAL A 321 -7.08 23.43 0.70
CA VAL A 321 -7.06 23.27 2.16
C VAL A 321 -5.76 23.78 2.76
N PHE A 322 -4.62 23.37 2.18
CA PHE A 322 -3.29 23.67 2.69
C PHE A 322 -2.68 24.82 1.90
N ILE A 323 -3.11 26.05 2.22
CA ILE A 323 -2.74 27.27 1.49
C ILE A 323 -1.35 27.79 1.88
N GLU A 324 -1.04 27.80 3.18
CA GLU A 324 0.26 28.24 3.72
C GLU A 324 0.60 27.48 5.00
N VAL A 325 1.88 27.44 5.34
CA VAL A 325 2.35 26.88 6.62
C VAL A 325 1.84 27.74 7.77
N GLY A 326 1.41 27.12 8.87
CA GLY A 326 1.00 27.86 10.05
C GLY A 326 2.16 28.61 10.72
N GLU A 327 1.95 29.89 11.05
CA GLU A 327 2.92 30.67 11.84
C GLU A 327 2.95 30.20 13.31
N GLN A 328 4.15 30.13 13.90
CA GLN A 328 4.38 29.70 15.29
C GLN A 328 4.03 30.79 16.30
#